data_AF-A0A7X9QGA9-F1
#
_entry.id   AF-A0A7X9QGA9-F1
#
_cell.length_a   1.000
_cell.length_b   1.000
_cell.length_c   1.000
_cell.angle_alpha   90.00
_cell.angle_beta   90.00
_cell.angle_gamma   90.00
#
_symmetry.space_group_name_H-M   'P 1'
#
loop_
_entity.id
_entity.type
_entity.pdbx_description
1 polymer ?
#
loop_
_entity_poly.entity_id
_entity_poly.type
_entity_poly.pdbx_seq_one_letter_code
_entity_poly.pdbx_strand_id
1 'polypeptide(L)'
;MNEIKSLSTEMTIRDLKTLGRTGNATARLDTGEVLHLKPAYGLRKRKALIDGQETEVDVIDYYSKIYKHIRTVKRNNLLIARKVKRGNQYILQLTGKGYHRS
;
A
#
# COMPACT_ATOMS: atom_id res chain seq x y z
N MET A 1 24.77 -23.61 -4.41
CA MET A 1 24.81 -22.14 -4.30
C MET A 1 23.45 -21.61 -4.74
N ASN A 2 22.56 -21.23 -3.82
CA ASN A 2 21.26 -20.61 -4.15
C ASN A 2 20.90 -19.62 -3.04
N GLU A 3 21.65 -18.53 -3.01
CA GLU A 3 21.37 -17.40 -2.14
C GLU A 3 20.10 -16.69 -2.63
N ILE A 4 18.98 -17.01 -1.98
CA ILE A 4 18.00 -16.07 -1.43
C ILE A 4 18.04 -14.67 -2.08
N LYS A 5 17.62 -14.54 -3.35
CA LYS A 5 17.13 -13.27 -3.94
C LYS A 5 15.75 -12.87 -3.38
N SER A 6 15.47 -13.24 -2.13
CA SER A 6 14.14 -13.23 -1.52
C SER A 6 13.72 -11.86 -1.02
N LEU A 7 14.63 -11.13 -0.39
CA LEU A 7 14.32 -9.91 0.35
C LEU A 7 14.32 -8.65 -0.54
N SER A 8 15.04 -8.65 -1.66
CA SER A 8 15.11 -7.47 -2.53
C SER A 8 13.79 -7.16 -3.24
N THR A 9 12.88 -8.14 -3.32
CA THR A 9 11.63 -8.00 -4.09
C THR A 9 10.39 -7.83 -3.23
N GLU A 10 10.45 -7.95 -1.90
CA GLU A 10 9.28 -7.66 -1.04
C GLU A 10 9.26 -6.18 -0.67
N MET A 11 8.24 -5.42 -1.07
CA MET A 11 7.97 -4.04 -0.64
C MET A 11 7.79 -3.98 0.88
N THR A 12 8.29 -2.95 1.55
CA THR A 12 8.22 -2.77 3.01
C THR A 12 7.38 -1.55 3.39
N ILE A 13 7.08 -1.39 4.68
CA ILE A 13 6.47 -0.15 5.22
C ILE A 13 7.35 1.08 4.92
N ARG A 14 8.68 0.96 4.93
CA ARG A 14 9.58 2.08 4.59
C ARG A 14 9.36 2.54 3.16
N ASP A 15 9.15 1.61 2.22
CA ASP A 15 8.83 1.94 0.84
C ASP A 15 7.47 2.63 0.72
N LEU A 16 6.45 2.18 1.48
CA LEU A 16 5.14 2.87 1.53
C LEU A 16 5.28 4.32 2.01
N LYS A 17 6.10 4.56 3.05
CA LYS A 17 6.40 5.92 3.53
C LYS A 17 7.09 6.76 2.45
N THR A 18 8.08 6.20 1.76
CA THR A 18 8.77 6.87 0.65
C THR A 18 7.82 7.19 -0.50
N LEU A 19 6.96 6.25 -0.89
CA LEU A 19 5.91 6.46 -1.89
C LEU A 19 4.94 7.56 -1.46
N GLY A 20 4.52 7.56 -0.20
CA GLY A 20 3.68 8.61 0.36
C GLY A 20 4.32 10.00 0.38
N ARG A 21 5.65 10.11 0.53
CA ARG A 21 6.40 11.38 0.40
C ARG A 21 6.50 11.86 -1.04
N THR A 22 6.73 10.94 -1.97
CA THR A 22 6.88 11.25 -3.39
C THR A 22 5.55 11.44 -4.13
N GLY A 23 4.43 11.11 -3.49
CA GLY A 23 3.08 11.39 -3.97
C GLY A 23 2.58 10.43 -5.06
N ASN A 24 1.30 10.62 -5.41
CA ASN A 24 0.58 9.91 -6.46
C ASN A 24 0.59 8.38 -6.34
N ALA A 25 0.73 7.87 -5.12
CA ALA A 25 0.72 6.45 -4.84
C ALA A 25 -0.57 6.04 -4.10
N THR A 26 -1.11 4.89 -4.46
CA THR A 26 -2.30 4.32 -3.84
C THR A 26 -2.08 2.85 -3.49
N ALA A 27 -2.70 2.41 -2.40
CA ALA A 27 -2.77 1.00 -2.02
C ALA A 27 -4.22 0.53 -2.08
N ARG A 28 -4.47 -0.63 -2.68
CA ARG A 28 -5.76 -1.31 -2.62
C ARG A 28 -5.70 -2.40 -1.58
N LEU A 29 -6.66 -2.44 -0.67
CA LEU A 29 -6.77 -3.48 0.35
C LEU A 29 -7.43 -4.75 -0.19
N ASP A 30 -7.35 -5.82 0.59
CA ASP A 30 -8.07 -7.07 0.36
C ASP A 30 -9.60 -6.83 0.27
N THR A 31 -10.12 -5.82 0.99
CA THR A 31 -11.54 -5.39 0.94
C THR A 31 -11.93 -4.72 -0.37
N GLY A 32 -10.95 -4.35 -1.21
CA GLY A 32 -11.16 -3.56 -2.42
C GLY A 32 -11.07 -2.05 -2.21
N GLU A 33 -11.11 -1.57 -0.96
CA GLU A 33 -10.93 -0.16 -0.62
C GLU A 33 -9.56 0.35 -1.07
N VAL A 34 -9.51 1.63 -1.49
CA VAL A 34 -8.29 2.28 -1.95
C VAL A 34 -7.88 3.36 -0.96
N LEU A 35 -6.60 3.33 -0.57
CA LEU A 35 -5.96 4.36 0.22
C LEU A 35 -5.00 5.17 -0.62
N HIS A 36 -4.99 6.48 -0.42
CA HIS A 36 -3.93 7.36 -0.85
C HIS A 36 -2.77 7.26 0.13
N LEU A 37 -1.57 6.96 -0.36
CA LEU A 37 -0.40 6.86 0.49
C LEU A 37 0.09 8.26 0.87
N LYS A 38 0.30 8.48 2.18
CA LYS A 38 0.91 9.69 2.75
C LYS A 38 2.21 9.30 3.47
N PRO A 39 3.07 10.26 3.88
CA PRO A 39 4.37 9.94 4.47
C PRO A 39 4.34 9.03 5.70
N ALA A 40 3.25 9.04 6.48
CA ALA A 40 3.13 8.29 7.73
C ALA A 40 1.97 7.27 7.77
N TYR A 41 0.99 7.41 6.88
CA TYR A 41 -0.27 6.64 6.92
C TYR A 41 -0.91 6.57 5.52
N GLY A 42 -1.88 5.67 5.36
CA GLY A 42 -2.82 5.71 4.25
C GLY A 42 -4.04 6.54 4.62
N LEU A 43 -4.61 7.22 3.63
CA LEU A 43 -5.82 8.02 3.76
C LEU A 43 -6.90 7.40 2.89
N ARG A 44 -8.05 7.04 3.47
CA ARG A 44 -9.23 6.60 2.70
C ARG A 44 -10.41 7.50 3.01
N LYS A 45 -11.23 7.73 2.00
CA LYS A 45 -12.48 8.45 2.16
C LYS A 45 -13.58 7.49 2.59
N ARG A 46 -14.42 7.90 3.53
CA ARG A 46 -15.62 7.18 3.93
C ARG A 46 -16.77 8.15 4.11
N LYS A 47 -17.99 7.69 3.87
CA LYS A 47 -19.18 8.45 4.23
C LYS A 47 -19.44 8.28 5.73
N ALA A 48 -19.70 9.39 6.41
CA ALA A 48 -20.04 9.43 7.82
C ALA A 48 -21.22 10.39 8.03
N LEU A 49 -22.02 10.11 9.05
CA LEU A 49 -23.09 11.02 9.48
C LEU A 49 -22.48 12.02 10.48
N ILE A 50 -22.45 13.31 10.12
CA ILE A 50 -22.02 14.41 10.99
C ILE A 50 -23.19 15.37 11.08
N ASP A 51 -23.66 15.65 12.30
CA ASP A 51 -24.80 16.54 12.56
C ASP A 51 -26.06 16.22 11.71
N GLY A 52 -26.32 14.93 11.49
CA GLY A 52 -27.45 14.45 10.70
C GLY A 52 -27.27 14.54 9.18
N GLN A 53 -26.10 14.97 8.69
CA GLN A 53 -25.78 15.04 7.26
C GLN A 53 -24.74 14.00 6.85
N GLU A 54 -24.97 13.30 5.73
CA GLU A 54 -24.01 12.35 5.16
C GLU A 54 -22.87 13.13 4.50
N THR A 55 -21.69 13.09 5.11
CA THR A 55 -20.49 13.81 4.69
C THR A 55 -19.36 12.84 4.39
N GLU A 56 -18.56 13.14 3.36
CA GLU A 56 -17.35 12.40 3.07
C GLU A 56 -16.22 12.86 4.01
N VAL A 57 -15.68 11.93 4.79
CA VAL A 57 -14.60 12.17 5.74
C VAL A 57 -13.35 11.40 5.38
N ASP A 58 -12.21 11.98 5.71
CA ASP A 58 -10.91 11.34 5.59
C ASP A 58 -10.60 10.50 6.84
N VAL A 59 -10.28 9.22 6.63
CA VAL A 59 -9.92 8.28 7.68
C VAL A 59 -8.44 7.91 7.55
N ILE A 60 -7.71 8.05 8.65
CA ILE A 60 -6.31 7.69 8.76
C ILE A 60 -6.17 6.20 9.07
N ASP A 61 -5.41 5.50 8.24
CA ASP A 61 -5.01 4.11 8.47
C ASP A 61 -3.49 3.99 8.55
N TYR A 62 -2.97 3.63 9.72
CA TYR A 62 -1.54 3.43 9.90
C TYR A 62 -1.04 2.20 9.15
N TYR A 63 0.12 2.33 8.50
CA TYR A 63 0.74 1.25 7.72
C TYR A 63 0.95 -0.04 8.52
N SER A 64 1.29 0.05 9.81
CA SER A 64 1.43 -1.13 10.67
C SER A 64 0.17 -1.99 10.75
N LYS A 65 -1.02 -1.38 10.65
CA LYS A 65 -2.30 -2.08 10.71
C LYS A 65 -2.71 -2.62 9.34
N ILE A 66 -2.49 -1.85 8.27
CA ILE A 66 -3.00 -2.20 6.94
C ILE A 66 -2.03 -3.00 6.08
N TYR A 67 -0.73 -3.00 6.37
CA TYR A 67 0.30 -3.57 5.48
C TYR A 67 0.00 -5.01 5.05
N LYS A 68 -0.39 -5.88 6.00
CA LYS A 68 -0.75 -7.28 5.72
C LYS A 68 -2.02 -7.44 4.86
N HIS A 69 -2.83 -6.40 4.78
CA HIS A 69 -4.09 -6.35 4.03
C HIS A 69 -3.95 -5.67 2.68
N ILE A 70 -2.76 -5.16 2.32
CA ILE A 70 -2.56 -4.52 1.01
C ILE A 70 -2.47 -5.60 -0.07
N ARG A 71 -3.37 -5.53 -1.04
CA ARG A 71 -3.42 -6.40 -2.21
C ARG A 71 -2.54 -5.90 -3.35
N THR A 72 -2.55 -4.60 -3.61
CA THR A 72 -1.71 -3.98 -4.65
C THR A 72 -1.31 -2.57 -4.28
N VAL A 73 -0.16 -2.13 -4.78
CA VAL A 73 0.26 -0.73 -4.72
C VAL A 73 0.51 -0.22 -6.13
N LYS A 74 -0.02 0.97 -6.41
CA LYS A 74 0.19 1.69 -7.67
C LYS A 74 0.84 3.04 -7.42
N ARG A 75 1.57 3.56 -8.42
CA ARG A 75 2.02 4.95 -8.49
C ARG A 75 1.79 5.47 -9.90
N ASN A 76 1.19 6.65 -10.06
CA ASN A 76 0.83 7.20 -11.38
C ASN A 76 0.08 6.17 -12.25
N ASN A 77 -0.86 5.44 -11.63
CA ASN A 77 -1.62 4.31 -12.22
C ASN A 77 -0.80 3.06 -12.64
N LEU A 78 0.53 3.07 -12.51
CA LEU A 78 1.40 1.92 -12.76
C LEU A 78 1.42 0.98 -11.55
N LEU A 79 1.24 -0.32 -11.77
CA LEU A 79 1.34 -1.35 -10.72
C LEU A 79 2.80 -1.59 -10.33
N ILE A 80 3.15 -1.20 -9.10
CA ILE A 80 4.53 -1.29 -8.60
C ILE A 80 4.73 -2.45 -7.62
N ALA A 81 3.67 -2.91 -6.96
CA ALA A 81 3.70 -4.11 -6.12
C ALA A 81 2.35 -4.82 -6.06
N ARG A 82 2.38 -6.13 -5.82
CA ARG A 82 1.19 -6.98 -5.64
C ARG A 82 1.41 -8.05 -4.58
N LYS A 83 0.37 -8.38 -3.85
CA LYS A 83 0.36 -9.46 -2.86
C LYS A 83 0.45 -10.80 -3.60
N VAL A 84 1.40 -11.63 -3.19
CA VAL A 84 1.61 -12.97 -3.75
C VAL A 84 1.80 -13.98 -2.63
N LYS A 85 1.36 -15.21 -2.86
CA LYS A 85 1.63 -16.33 -1.95
C LYS A 85 3.05 -16.83 -2.20
N ARG A 86 3.86 -16.89 -1.15
CA ARG A 86 5.22 -17.43 -1.18
C ARG A 86 5.37 -18.46 -0.06
N GLY A 87 5.33 -19.73 -0.43
CA GLY A 87 5.20 -20.82 0.55
C GLY A 87 3.92 -20.66 1.37
N ASN A 88 4.07 -20.63 2.70
CA ASN A 88 2.94 -20.48 3.64
C ASN A 88 2.63 -19.02 4.02
N GLN A 89 3.29 -18.04 3.41
CA GLN A 89 3.11 -16.62 3.73
C GLN A 89 2.66 -15.82 2.52
N TYR A 90 2.04 -14.68 2.77
CA TYR A 90 1.76 -13.69 1.74
C TYR A 90 2.72 -12.52 1.89
N ILE A 91 3.35 -12.11 0.79
CA ILE A 91 4.27 -10.97 0.75
C ILE A 91 3.76 -9.95 -0.27
N LEU A 92 4.11 -8.67 -0.07
CA LEU A 92 3.84 -7.62 -1.04
C LEU A 92 5.02 -7.52 -2.01
N GLN A 93 4.96 -8.22 -3.14
CA GLN A 93 6.08 -8.31 -4.08
C GLN A 93 6.12 -7.13 -5.05
N LEU A 94 7.26 -6.45 -5.12
CA LEU A 94 7.65 -5.46 -6.12
C LEU A 94 7.64 -6.08 -7.52
N THR A 95 7.13 -5.33 -8.50
CA THR A 95 7.08 -5.76 -9.90
C THR A 95 8.37 -5.49 -10.67
N GLY A 96 9.30 -4.73 -10.08
CA GLY A 96 10.49 -4.19 -10.78
C GLY A 96 10.17 -3.05 -11.75
N LYS A 97 8.93 -2.54 -11.76
CA LYS A 97 8.49 -1.44 -12.63
C LYS A 97 8.05 -0.25 -11.80
N GLY A 98 8.44 0.96 -12.21
CA GLY A 98 7.94 2.21 -11.61
C GLY A 98 8.43 2.51 -10.19
N TYR A 99 9.17 1.58 -9.56
CA TYR A 99 9.76 1.75 -8.25
C TYR A 99 11.01 0.88 -8.13
N HIS A 100 12.15 1.50 -7.86
CA HIS A 100 13.39 0.84 -7.52
C HIS A 100 13.87 1.41 -6.20
N ARG A 101 14.40 0.55 -5.34
CA ARG A 101 15.14 0.99 -4.17
C ARG A 101 16.50 1.47 -4.66
N SER A 102 16.74 2.77 -4.52
CA SER A 102 18.08 3.36 -4.60
C SER A 102 18.91 2.94 -3.40
#